data_AF-A0A9E4A4D3-F1
#
_entry.id   AF-A0A9E4A4D3-F1
#
_cell.length_a   1.000
_cell.length_b   1.000
_cell.length_c   1.000
_cell.angle_alpha   90.00
_cell.angle_beta   90.00
_cell.angle_gamma   90.00
#
_symmetry.space_group_name_H-M   'P 1'
#
loop_
_entity.id
_entity.type
_entity.pdbx_description
1 polymer ?
#
loop_
_entity_poly.entity_id
_entity_poly.type
_entity_poly.pdbx_seq_one_letter_code
_entity_poly.pdbx_strand_id
1 'polypeptide(L)' 'MVGEFDVVDQIVDIPEALWERFSEVAGIDRAGFDDYYSNSELGVGIEIWRHVRYRKDLPLNEVDPGGRPPQSFKYLRA' A
#
# COMPACT_ATOMS: atom_id res chain seq x y z
N MET A 1 12.08 -1.60 -8.06
CA MET A 1 10.99 -0.63 -7.92
C MET A 1 10.43 -0.33 -9.30
N VAL A 2 9.11 -0.33 -9.42
CA VAL A 2 8.39 -0.22 -10.71
C VAL A 2 7.68 1.13 -10.88
N GLY A 3 7.64 1.93 -9.81
CA GLY A 3 6.97 3.21 -9.75
C GLY A 3 6.91 3.74 -8.33
N GLU A 4 6.26 4.88 -8.18
CA GLU A 4 6.02 5.60 -6.93
C GLU A 4 4.66 6.29 -6.97
N PHE A 5 4.16 6.71 -5.81
CA PHE A 5 2.93 7.48 -5.66
C PHE A 5 3.03 8.39 -4.43
N ASP A 6 2.22 9.44 -4.43
CA ASP A 6 2.05 10.32 -3.27
C ASP A 6 0.98 9.73 -2.34
N VAL A 7 1.21 9.74 -1.03
CA VAL A 7 0.18 9.44 -0.02
C VAL A 7 -0.58 10.72 0.27
N VAL A 8 -1.89 10.72 0.07
CA VAL A 8 -2.77 11.87 0.31
C VAL A 8 -3.33 11.86 1.72
N ASP A 9 -3.84 10.70 2.14
CA ASP A 9 -4.47 10.54 3.45
C ASP A 9 -4.37 9.08 3.94
N GLN A 10 -4.62 8.89 5.24
CA GLN A 10 -4.76 7.60 5.88
C GLN A 10 -6.11 7.53 6.58
N ILE A 11 -7.00 6.69 6.04
CA ILE A 11 -8.33 6.46 6.61
C ILE A 11 -8.28 5.23 7.50
N VAL A 12 -8.52 5.42 8.79
CA VAL A 12 -8.63 4.33 9.78
C VAL A 12 -10.09 4.11 10.11
N ASP A 13 -10.58 2.88 9.92
CA ASP A 13 -11.97 2.51 10.16
C ASP A 13 -12.09 0.99 10.37
N ILE A 14 -13.29 0.49 10.68
CA ILE A 14 -13.54 -0.96 10.71
C ILE A 14 -13.43 -1.56 9.29
N PRO A 15 -12.96 -2.81 9.12
CA PRO A 15 -12.75 -3.42 7.81
C PRO A 15 -13.98 -3.38 6.88
N GLU A 16 -15.18 -3.61 7.42
CA GLU A 16 -16.42 -3.57 6.65
C GLU A 16 -16.69 -2.18 6.07
N ALA A 17 -16.45 -1.11 6.85
CA ALA A 17 -16.63 0.26 6.40
C ALA A 17 -15.60 0.64 5.34
N LEU A 18 -14.35 0.18 5.48
CA LEU A 18 -13.33 0.36 4.45
C LEU A 18 -13.71 -0.38 3.16
N TRP A 19 -14.22 -1.61 3.27
CA TRP A 19 -14.66 -2.38 2.11
C TRP A 19 -15.82 -1.72 1.37
N GLU A 20 -16.85 -1.28 2.09
CA GLU A 20 -18.00 -0.60 1.50
C GLU A 20 -17.56 0.66 0.74
N ARG A 21 -16.59 1.40 1.28
CA ARG A 21 -16.12 2.66 0.71
C ARG A 21 -15.16 2.49 -0.47
N PHE A 22 -14.31 1.45 -0.46
CA PHE A 22 -13.15 1.38 -1.35
C PHE A 22 -13.02 0.09 -2.16
N SER A 23 -13.94 -0.87 -2.04
CA SER A 23 -13.86 -2.16 -2.75
C SER A 23 -13.73 -2.05 -4.27
N GLU A 24 -14.30 -1.02 -4.89
CA GLU A 24 -14.19 -0.80 -6.34
C GLU A 24 -12.77 -0.39 -6.79
N VAL A 25 -11.94 0.12 -5.88
CA VAL A 25 -10.60 0.67 -6.19
C VAL A 25 -9.46 0.01 -5.40
N ALA A 26 -9.75 -0.85 -4.43
CA ALA A 26 -8.76 -1.47 -3.54
C ALA A 26 -7.80 -2.44 -4.25
N GLY A 27 -8.13 -2.92 -5.45
CA GLY A 27 -7.28 -3.82 -6.24
C GLY A 27 -7.13 -5.23 -5.67
N ILE A 28 -7.97 -5.60 -4.69
CA ILE A 28 -8.08 -6.94 -4.09
C ILE A 28 -9.55 -7.37 -4.11
N ASP A 29 -9.81 -8.67 -4.19
CA ASP A 29 -11.17 -9.19 -4.07
C ASP A 29 -11.62 -9.30 -2.61
N ARG A 30 -12.91 -9.58 -2.42
CA ARG A 30 -13.52 -9.66 -1.08
C ARG A 30 -12.85 -10.74 -0.22
N ALA A 31 -12.58 -11.90 -0.81
CA ALA A 31 -12.01 -13.03 -0.07
C ALA A 31 -10.60 -12.71 0.44
N GLY A 32 -9.76 -12.10 -0.40
CA GLY A 32 -8.42 -11.67 -0.01
C GLY A 32 -8.43 -10.56 1.03
N PHE A 33 -9.38 -9.63 0.93
CA PHE A 33 -9.55 -8.58 1.94
C PHE A 33 -10.00 -9.15 3.29
N ASP A 34 -10.98 -10.04 3.30
CA ASP A 34 -11.50 -10.67 4.52
C ASP A 34 -10.43 -11.53 5.20
N ASP A 35 -9.63 -12.28 4.43
CA ASP A 35 -8.50 -13.05 4.98
C ASP A 35 -7.46 -12.14 5.63
N TYR A 36 -7.09 -11.05 4.94
CA TYR A 36 -6.11 -10.08 5.42
C TYR A 36 -6.55 -9.41 6.74
N TYR A 37 -7.83 -9.07 6.88
CA TYR A 37 -8.38 -8.42 8.06
C TYR A 37 -9.10 -9.36 9.05
N SER A 38 -9.01 -10.68 8.87
CA SER A 38 -9.80 -11.71 9.58
C SER A 38 -9.79 -11.64 11.12
N ASN A 39 -8.77 -11.02 11.72
CA ASN A 39 -8.63 -10.85 13.17
C ASN A 39 -8.30 -9.40 13.56
N SER A 40 -8.71 -8.44 12.73
CA SER A 40 -8.43 -7.01 12.94
C SER A 40 -9.71 -6.25 13.25
N GLU A 41 -9.74 -5.53 14.36
CA GLU A 41 -10.86 -4.64 14.70
C GLU A 41 -10.85 -3.35 13.86
N LEU A 42 -9.68 -2.96 13.36
CA LEU A 42 -9.46 -1.77 12.53
C LEU A 42 -8.60 -2.11 11.31
N GLY A 43 -8.88 -1.44 10.21
CA GLY A 43 -8.03 -1.41 9.02
C GLY A 43 -7.50 0.00 8.73
N VAL A 44 -6.58 0.07 7.77
CA VAL A 44 -6.00 1.33 7.29
C VAL A 44 -6.10 1.37 5.77
N GLY A 45 -6.91 2.28 5.24
CA GLY A 45 -6.92 2.64 3.83
C GLY A 45 -5.87 3.74 3.57
N ILE A 46 -4.96 3.51 2.63
CA ILE A 46 -3.99 4.52 2.18
C ILE A 46 -4.54 5.12 0.90
N GLU A 47 -4.92 6.40 0.95
CA GLU A 47 -5.32 7.13 -0.25
C GLU A 47 -4.07 7.61 -1.00
N ILE A 48 -4.00 7.26 -2.28
CA ILE A 48 -2.83 7.56 -3.13
C ILE A 48 -3.19 8.49 -4.28
N TRP A 49 -2.22 9.31 -4.69
CA TRP A 49 -2.34 10.20 -5.84
C TRP A 49 -1.04 10.22 -6.66
N ARG A 50 -1.09 10.85 -7.85
CA ARG A 50 0.07 11.05 -8.73
C ARG A 50 0.93 9.78 -8.90
N HIS A 51 0.31 8.65 -9.22
CA HIS A 51 1.09 7.44 -9.46
C HIS A 51 1.97 7.62 -10.71
N VAL A 52 3.28 7.36 -10.56
CA VAL A 52 4.26 7.41 -11.63
C VAL A 52 4.81 6.02 -11.84
N ARG A 53 4.51 5.42 -13.00
CA ARG A 53 5.17 4.19 -13.44
C ARG A 53 6.52 4.52 -14.06
N TYR A 54 7.57 3.82 -13.64
CA TYR A 54 8.89 4.01 -14.21
C TYR A 54 8.96 3.37 -15.60
N ARG A 55 9.69 4.02 -16.53
CA ARG A 55 9.97 3.45 -17.86
C ARG A 55 10.90 2.24 -17.79
N LYS A 56 11.80 2.21 -16.80
CA LYS A 56 12.73 1.13 -16.52
C LYS A 56 12.69 0.87 -15.03
N ASP A 57 12.63 -0.40 -14.65
CA ASP A 57 12.65 -0.79 -13.24
C ASP A 57 13.95 -0.33 -12.57
N LEU A 58 13.82 0.22 -11.38
CA LEU A 58 14.93 0.71 -10.57
C LEU A 58 15.33 -0.38 -9.55
N PRO A 59 16.54 -0.95 -9.60
CA PRO A 59 16.97 -1.96 -8.64
C PRO A 59 16.91 -1.47 -7.19
N LEU A 60 16.41 -2.29 -6.26
CA LEU A 60 16.29 -1.88 -4.85
C LEU A 60 17.62 -1.43 -4.26
N ASN A 61 18.71 -2.10 -4.63
CA ASN A 61 20.06 -1.78 -4.15
C ASN A 61 20.58 -0.41 -4.62
N GLU A 62 19.98 0.20 -5.65
CA GLU A 62 20.31 1.57 -6.06
C GLU A 62 19.65 2.62 -5.16
N VAL A 63 18.53 2.27 -4.50
CA VAL A 63 17.77 3.15 -3.61
C VAL A 63 18.11 2.90 -2.14
N ASP A 64 18.33 1.65 -1.77
CA ASP A 64 18.62 1.20 -0.42
C ASP A 64 19.72 0.13 -0.47
N PRO A 65 21.01 0.53 -0.47
CA PRO A 65 22.13 -0.41 -0.57
C PRO A 65 22.12 -1.44 0.57
N GLY A 66 22.14 -2.73 0.22
CA GLY A 66 22.01 -3.84 1.18
C GLY A 66 20.61 -3.97 1.80
N GLY A 67 19.64 -3.17 1.33
CA GLY A 67 18.25 -3.19 1.71
C GLY A 67 17.54 -4.50 1.34
N ARG A 68 16.49 -4.81 2.10
CA ARG A 68 15.56 -5.90 1.81
C ARG A 68 14.14 -5.32 1.71
N PRO A 69 13.25 -5.92 0.90
CA PRO A 69 11.85 -5.50 0.88
C PRO A 69 11.27 -5.48 2.30
N PRO A 70 10.71 -4.34 2.75
CA PRO A 70 10.08 -4.26 4.07
C PRO A 70 8.78 -5.07 4.09
N GLN A 71 8.42 -5.60 5.26
CA GLN A 71 7.11 -6.23 5.46
C GLN A 71 5.97 -5.20 5.56
N SER A 72 6.29 -3.98 5.98
CA SER A 72 5.37 -2.83 5.99
C SER A 72 5.96 -1.71 5.12
N PHE A 73 6.58 -0.69 5.70
CA PHE A 73 7.30 0.36 4.97
C PHE A 73 8.66 0.66 5.60
N LYS A 74 9.52 1.35 4.86
CA LYS A 74 10.84 1.81 5.33
C LYS A 74 11.05 3.25 4.93
N TYR A 75 11.47 4.07 5.89
CA TYR A 75 11.97 5.42 5.59
C TYR A 75 13.33 5.33 4.90
N LEU A 76 13.44 5.97 3.74
CA LEU A 76 14.71 6.15 3.04
C LEU A 76 15.45 7.35 3.64
N ARG A 77 16.78 7.28 3.66
CA ARG A 77 17.61 8.40 4.10
C ARG A 77 17.75 9.40 2.94
N ALA A 78 17.71 10.69 3.28
CA ALA A 78 17.97 11.78 2.35
C ALA A 78 19.48 11.95 2.07
#